data_AF-A0A2V5ZBT5-F1
#
_entry.id   AF-A0A2V5ZBT5-F1
#
_cell.length_a   1.000
_cell.length_b   1.000
_cell.length_c   1.000
_cell.angle_alpha   90.00
_cell.angle_beta   90.00
_cell.angle_gamma   90.00
#
_symmetry.space_group_name_H-M   'P 1'
#
loop_
_entity.id
_entity.type
_entity.pdbx_description
1 polymer ?
#
loop_
_entity_poly.entity_id
_entity_poly.type
_entity_poly.pdbx_seq_one_letter_code
_entity_poly.pdbx_strand_id
1 'polypeptide(L)'
;MKTITTGLTLALCFLGAGLSFADDPQMGTWKLNETKSKFAPGAAKNHTVVYEAAGDNLKITVDGTDKEGKSTHNEWTGKFDGKDYAVTGDPTSDMRSYSKVDDRTLKMTVKKDGKVTATGRVVVSADGKSRTVTTSGTDAEGKKIKNMVVYDKQ
;
A
#
# COMPACT_ATOMS: atom_id res chain seq x y z
N MET A 1 42.00 1.92 41.58
CA MET A 1 40.75 1.72 42.34
C MET A 1 40.52 3.00 43.13
N LYS A 2 39.45 3.80 43.00
CA LYS A 2 38.07 3.60 42.55
C LYS A 2 37.55 4.88 41.87
N THR A 3 36.79 4.68 40.80
CA THR A 3 35.84 5.56 40.11
C THR A 3 34.83 6.21 41.05
N ILE A 4 34.38 7.44 40.77
CA ILE A 4 32.94 7.82 40.79
C ILE A 4 32.67 8.89 39.71
N THR A 5 31.83 8.51 38.75
CA THR A 5 31.29 9.29 37.64
C THR A 5 29.80 9.58 37.97
N THR A 6 29.38 10.84 38.01
CA THR A 6 27.96 11.30 38.02
C THR A 6 27.94 12.82 37.84
N GLY A 7 27.07 13.50 37.09
CA GLY A 7 25.85 13.17 36.33
C GLY A 7 25.45 14.41 35.49
N LEU A 8 24.68 14.26 34.42
CA LEU A 8 23.21 14.48 34.34
C LEU A 8 22.93 15.66 33.38
N THR A 9 22.71 15.36 32.09
CA THR A 9 21.42 15.46 31.37
C THR A 9 21.01 16.87 30.95
N LEU A 10 21.11 17.14 29.65
CA LEU A 10 20.26 18.14 29.00
C LEU A 10 19.27 17.40 28.09
N ALA A 11 18.07 17.21 28.61
CA ALA A 11 16.94 16.66 27.88
C ALA A 11 16.48 17.71 26.85
N LEU A 12 16.80 17.48 25.58
CA LEU A 12 16.25 18.28 24.49
C LEU A 12 14.91 17.65 24.08
N CYS A 13 13.83 18.13 24.68
CA CYS A 13 12.47 17.82 24.28
C CYS A 13 12.19 18.42 22.89
N PHE A 14 12.40 17.64 21.83
CA PHE A 14 11.75 17.92 20.55
C PHE A 14 10.36 17.29 20.57
N LEU A 15 9.38 18.05 21.07
CA LEU A 15 7.96 17.83 20.76
C LEU A 15 7.70 18.28 19.32
N GLY A 16 8.18 17.50 18.37
CA GLY A 16 7.70 17.50 17.01
C GLY A 16 6.89 16.23 16.81
N ALA A 17 5.60 16.25 17.13
CA ALA A 17 4.68 15.18 16.75
C ALA A 17 4.41 15.28 15.24
N GLY A 18 5.45 15.11 14.43
CA GLY A 18 5.26 14.64 13.07
C GLY A 18 4.73 13.22 13.21
N LEU A 19 3.54 12.95 12.66
CA LEU A 19 3.03 11.59 12.52
C LEU A 19 4.06 10.85 11.65
N SER A 20 5.01 10.18 12.30
CA SER A 20 5.96 9.34 11.61
C SER A 20 5.16 8.22 10.96
N PHE A 21 5.35 8.01 9.66
CA PHE A 21 4.82 6.83 9.01
C PHE A 21 5.34 5.53 9.66
N ALA A 22 6.40 5.58 10.48
CA ALA A 22 6.98 4.39 11.13
C ALA A 22 5.97 3.56 11.93
N ASP A 23 4.94 4.20 12.52
CA ASP A 23 3.93 3.50 13.34
C ASP A 23 2.62 3.19 12.59
N ASP A 24 2.50 3.62 11.33
CA ASP A 24 1.30 3.33 10.54
C ASP A 24 1.29 1.85 10.11
N PRO A 25 0.29 1.04 10.51
CA PRO A 25 0.28 -0.40 10.27
C PRO A 25 0.26 -0.77 8.78
N GLN A 26 -0.10 0.17 7.90
CA GLN A 26 -0.07 0.00 6.44
C GLN A 26 1.35 -0.08 5.87
N MET A 27 2.32 0.49 6.58
CA MET A 27 3.69 0.65 6.10
C MET A 27 4.47 -0.67 6.09
N GLY A 28 5.50 -0.71 5.25
CA GLY A 28 6.41 -1.83 5.07
C GLY A 28 6.23 -2.57 3.75
N THR A 29 6.90 -3.71 3.66
CA THR A 29 6.91 -4.57 2.48
C THR A 29 5.90 -5.69 2.63
N TRP A 30 5.02 -5.81 1.64
CA TRP A 30 3.95 -6.80 1.61
C TRP A 30 4.19 -7.75 0.45
N LYS A 31 4.43 -9.02 0.77
CA LYS A 31 4.67 -10.08 -0.20
C LYS A 31 3.42 -10.91 -0.42
N LEU A 32 3.11 -11.19 -1.68
CA LEU A 32 1.93 -11.95 -2.07
C LEU A 32 1.91 -13.33 -1.43
N ASN A 33 0.79 -13.67 -0.80
CA ASN A 33 0.46 -15.00 -0.38
C ASN A 33 -0.53 -15.62 -1.38
N GLU A 34 -0.01 -16.31 -2.39
CA GLU A 34 -0.85 -16.91 -3.44
C GLU A 34 -1.79 -17.98 -2.91
N THR A 35 -1.36 -18.76 -1.91
CA THR A 35 -2.16 -19.88 -1.38
C THR A 35 -3.41 -19.40 -0.62
N LYS A 36 -3.34 -18.23 0.01
CA LYS A 36 -4.49 -17.58 0.68
C LYS A 36 -5.29 -16.65 -0.23
N SER A 37 -4.80 -16.39 -1.44
CA SER A 37 -5.43 -15.45 -2.38
C SER A 37 -6.46 -16.13 -3.28
N LYS A 38 -7.42 -15.32 -3.75
CA LYS A 38 -8.45 -15.71 -4.73
C LYS A 38 -8.47 -14.67 -5.85
N PHE A 39 -8.01 -15.10 -7.02
CA PHE A 39 -7.91 -14.27 -8.21
C PHE A 39 -9.04 -14.59 -9.19
N ALA A 40 -9.55 -13.57 -9.85
CA ALA A 40 -10.33 -13.74 -11.07
C ALA A 40 -9.45 -14.37 -12.17
N PRO A 41 -10.03 -15.15 -13.10
CA PRO A 41 -9.27 -15.69 -14.23
C PRO A 41 -8.54 -14.58 -15.01
N GLY A 42 -7.26 -14.81 -15.32
CA GLY A 42 -6.43 -13.86 -16.08
C GLY A 42 -6.04 -12.59 -15.31
N ALA A 43 -6.23 -12.53 -14.00
CA ALA A 43 -5.80 -11.37 -13.21
C ALA A 43 -4.27 -11.27 -13.14
N ALA A 44 -3.75 -10.06 -13.30
CA ALA A 44 -2.38 -9.73 -12.97
C ALA A 44 -2.11 -9.97 -11.47
N LYS A 45 -0.86 -10.30 -11.14
CA LYS A 45 -0.42 -10.58 -9.77
C LYS A 45 0.59 -9.53 -9.33
N ASN A 46 0.27 -8.81 -8.27
CA ASN A 46 1.24 -7.96 -7.60
C ASN A 46 1.99 -8.85 -6.60
N HIS A 47 3.26 -9.15 -6.86
CA HIS A 47 4.08 -10.03 -6.03
C HIS A 47 4.58 -9.32 -4.77
N THR A 48 4.98 -8.06 -4.92
CA THR A 48 5.46 -7.23 -3.82
C THR A 48 4.82 -5.86 -3.89
N VAL A 49 4.48 -5.32 -2.73
CA VAL A 49 4.00 -3.95 -2.61
C VAL A 49 4.68 -3.31 -1.41
N VAL A 50 5.42 -2.24 -1.64
CA VAL A 50 6.19 -1.53 -0.62
C VAL A 50 5.53 -0.19 -0.34
N TYR A 51 5.23 0.07 0.93
CA TYR A 51 4.74 1.36 1.42
C TYR A 51 5.87 1.98 2.24
N GLU A 52 6.42 3.11 1.79
CA GLU A 52 7.58 3.77 2.40
C GLU A 52 7.40 5.28 2.54
N ALA A 53 8.04 5.88 3.54
CA ALA A 53 7.94 7.32 3.78
C ALA A 53 8.66 8.10 2.68
N ALA A 54 8.05 9.19 2.21
CA ALA A 54 8.59 10.08 1.19
C ALA A 54 8.33 11.54 1.59
N GLY A 55 9.06 12.01 2.61
CA GLY A 55 8.81 13.31 3.24
C GLY A 55 7.43 13.33 3.92
N ASP A 56 6.61 14.35 3.62
CA ASP A 56 5.22 14.46 4.10
C ASP A 56 4.24 13.50 3.39
N ASN A 57 4.70 12.79 2.38
CA ASN A 57 3.94 11.81 1.60
C ASN A 57 4.44 10.39 1.91
N LEU A 58 3.76 9.41 1.35
CA LEU A 58 4.30 8.06 1.19
C LEU A 58 4.51 7.76 -0.30
N LYS A 59 5.48 6.90 -0.58
CA LYS A 59 5.64 6.26 -1.88
C LYS A 59 5.12 4.83 -1.78
N ILE A 60 4.42 4.41 -2.83
CA ILE A 60 3.97 3.03 -2.99
C ILE A 60 4.56 2.49 -4.28
N THR A 61 5.32 1.42 -4.15
CA THR A 61 5.95 0.69 -5.26
C THR A 61 5.33 -0.69 -5.37
N VAL A 62 4.99 -1.11 -6.58
CA VAL A 62 4.34 -2.39 -6.87
C VAL A 62 5.11 -3.13 -7.95
N ASP A 63 5.58 -4.32 -7.62
CA ASP A 63 6.21 -5.25 -8.55
C ASP A 63 5.31 -6.47 -8.73
N GLY A 64 5.17 -6.94 -9.97
CA GLY A 64 4.20 -7.96 -10.31
C GLY A 64 4.45 -8.63 -11.64
N THR A 65 3.46 -9.40 -12.07
CA THR A 65 3.35 -9.98 -13.41
C THR A 65 1.96 -9.75 -13.98
N ASP A 66 1.89 -9.50 -15.28
CA ASP A 66 0.63 -9.42 -16.01
C ASP A 66 0.04 -10.81 -16.32
N LYS A 67 -1.08 -10.84 -17.05
CA LYS A 67 -1.77 -12.07 -17.43
C LYS A 67 -0.94 -13.01 -18.31
N GLU A 68 0.09 -12.48 -18.97
CA GLU A 68 1.02 -13.20 -19.86
C GLU A 68 2.28 -13.64 -19.10
N GLY A 69 2.39 -13.31 -17.81
CA GLY A 69 3.55 -13.63 -16.96
C GLY A 69 4.72 -12.67 -17.15
N LYS A 70 4.55 -11.57 -17.88
CA LYS A 70 5.60 -10.56 -18.05
C LYS A 70 5.67 -9.68 -16.81
N SER A 71 6.89 -9.37 -16.38
CA SER A 71 7.12 -8.49 -15.25
C SER A 71 6.52 -7.10 -15.45
N THR A 72 5.88 -6.60 -14.40
CA THR A 72 5.29 -5.25 -14.33
C THR A 72 5.86 -4.49 -13.15
N HIS A 73 6.01 -3.18 -13.29
CA HIS A 73 6.46 -2.28 -12.23
C HIS A 73 5.67 -0.98 -12.31
N ASN A 74 5.10 -0.54 -11.19
CA ASN A 74 4.48 0.78 -11.09
C ASN A 74 4.70 1.41 -9.72
N GLU A 75 4.62 2.73 -9.69
CA GLU A 75 4.75 3.50 -8.46
C GLU A 75 3.88 4.75 -8.47
N TRP A 76 3.59 5.24 -7.27
CA TRP A 76 2.96 6.54 -7.06
C TRP A 76 3.35 7.10 -5.69
N THR A 77 3.33 8.42 -5.58
CA THR A 77 3.64 9.15 -4.34
C THR A 77 2.47 10.03 -3.97
N GLY A 78 2.01 9.95 -2.72
CA GLY A 78 0.83 10.68 -2.26
C GLY A 78 0.50 10.48 -0.79
N LYS A 79 -0.78 10.65 -0.44
CA LYS A 79 -1.31 10.55 0.93
C LYS A 79 -2.54 9.65 0.97
N PHE A 80 -2.91 9.24 2.17
CA PHE A 80 -4.18 8.55 2.43
C PHE A 80 -5.34 9.53 2.70
N ASP A 81 -5.40 10.64 1.94
CA ASP A 81 -6.36 11.74 2.10
C ASP A 81 -7.54 11.70 1.11
N GLY A 82 -7.62 10.65 0.29
CA GLY A 82 -8.66 10.45 -0.71
C GLY A 82 -8.45 11.23 -2.01
N LYS A 83 -7.36 12.00 -2.16
CA LYS A 83 -7.03 12.67 -3.42
C LYS A 83 -6.45 11.69 -4.44
N ASP A 84 -6.61 12.06 -5.71
CA ASP A 84 -6.01 11.30 -6.81
C ASP A 84 -4.54 11.68 -6.98
N TYR A 85 -3.68 10.68 -7.06
CA TYR A 85 -2.25 10.82 -7.34
C TYR A 85 -1.89 10.04 -8.61
N ALA A 86 -1.01 10.61 -9.42
CA ALA A 86 -0.59 10.01 -10.68
C ALA A 86 0.22 8.72 -10.45
N VAL A 87 -0.06 7.71 -11.27
CA VAL A 87 0.64 6.43 -11.30
C VAL A 87 1.61 6.42 -12.48
N THR A 88 2.84 6.01 -12.22
CA THR A 88 3.87 5.80 -13.24
C THR A 88 4.07 4.31 -13.47
N GLY A 89 4.17 3.88 -14.74
CA GLY A 89 4.52 2.50 -15.11
C GLY A 89 3.35 1.51 -15.23
N ASP A 90 2.11 1.92 -14.92
CA ASP A 90 0.91 1.10 -15.09
C ASP A 90 0.15 1.51 -16.38
N PRO A 91 0.11 0.69 -17.43
CA PRO A 91 -0.65 1.03 -18.63
C PRO A 91 -2.18 1.02 -18.40
N THR A 92 -2.64 0.36 -17.34
CA THR A 92 -4.07 0.10 -17.06
C THR A 92 -4.69 1.09 -16.07
N SER A 93 -3.89 1.99 -15.49
CA SER A 93 -4.34 2.97 -14.51
C SER A 93 -3.49 4.24 -14.59
N ASP A 94 -4.13 5.40 -14.57
CA ASP A 94 -3.43 6.70 -14.58
C ASP A 94 -3.39 7.33 -13.18
N MET A 95 -4.42 7.09 -12.38
CA MET A 95 -4.55 7.71 -11.06
C MET A 95 -4.96 6.71 -9.99
N ARG A 96 -4.45 6.94 -8.78
CA ARG A 96 -4.74 6.15 -7.59
C ARG A 96 -5.09 7.06 -6.42
N SER A 97 -6.14 6.69 -5.70
CA SER A 97 -6.61 7.39 -4.51
C SER A 97 -6.81 6.42 -3.37
N TYR A 98 -6.29 6.79 -2.21
CA TYR A 98 -6.43 6.03 -0.97
C TYR A 98 -6.99 6.96 0.11
N SER A 99 -7.97 6.49 0.87
CA SER A 99 -8.50 7.20 2.05
C SER A 99 -8.51 6.29 3.27
N LYS A 100 -8.09 6.81 4.43
CA LYS A 100 -8.23 6.10 5.71
C LYS A 100 -9.70 5.97 6.09
N VAL A 101 -10.09 4.76 6.46
CA VAL A 101 -11.35 4.48 7.18
C VAL A 101 -11.08 4.42 8.68
N ASP A 102 -10.00 3.71 9.03
CA ASP A 102 -9.39 3.62 10.35
C ASP A 102 -7.90 3.32 10.16
N ASP A 103 -7.15 3.13 11.25
CA ASP A 103 -5.70 2.89 11.18
C ASP A 103 -5.32 1.66 10.34
N ARG A 104 -6.14 0.62 10.33
CA ARG A 104 -5.87 -0.66 9.64
C ARG A 104 -6.65 -0.82 8.34
N THR A 105 -7.56 0.08 8.02
CA THR A 105 -8.43 -0.02 6.84
C THR A 105 -8.29 1.19 5.92
N LEU A 106 -7.93 0.94 4.67
CA LEU A 106 -7.95 1.93 3.59
C LEU A 106 -9.06 1.61 2.58
N LYS A 107 -9.71 2.63 2.04
CA LYS A 107 -10.46 2.54 0.78
C LYS A 107 -9.53 2.93 -0.36
N MET A 108 -9.61 2.20 -1.46
CA MET A 108 -8.83 2.40 -2.68
C MET A 108 -9.77 2.71 -3.85
N THR A 109 -9.36 3.66 -4.68
CA THR A 109 -9.96 3.94 -6.00
C THR A 109 -8.86 3.94 -7.05
N VAL A 110 -9.15 3.31 -8.20
CA VAL A 110 -8.28 3.24 -9.37
C VAL A 110 -9.02 3.88 -10.53
N LYS A 111 -8.33 4.76 -11.27
CA LYS A 111 -8.90 5.45 -12.43
C LYS A 111 -8.03 5.31 -13.67
N LYS A 112 -8.72 5.21 -14.81
CA LYS A 112 -8.15 5.28 -16.16
C LYS A 112 -8.96 6.27 -16.98
N ASP A 113 -8.31 7.17 -17.71
CA ASP A 113 -8.94 8.17 -18.57
C ASP A 113 -10.04 8.98 -17.83
N GLY A 114 -9.76 9.35 -16.58
CA GLY A 114 -10.68 10.09 -15.70
C GLY A 114 -11.87 9.29 -15.16
N LYS A 115 -12.03 8.00 -15.52
CA LYS A 115 -13.12 7.13 -15.07
C LYS A 115 -12.66 6.15 -14.00
N VAL A 116 -13.53 5.88 -13.03
CA VAL A 116 -13.27 4.84 -12.01
C VAL A 116 -13.40 3.46 -12.67
N THR A 117 -12.29 2.71 -12.68
CA THR A 117 -12.23 1.34 -13.25
C THR A 117 -12.29 0.27 -12.16
N ALA A 118 -11.78 0.59 -10.96
CA ALA A 118 -11.87 -0.29 -9.82
C ALA A 118 -11.95 0.48 -8.49
N THR A 119 -12.55 -0.18 -7.51
CA THR A 119 -12.56 0.24 -6.11
C THR A 119 -12.15 -0.93 -5.23
N GLY A 120 -11.67 -0.66 -4.03
CA GLY A 120 -11.28 -1.72 -3.12
C GLY A 120 -11.10 -1.29 -1.68
N ARG A 121 -10.73 -2.26 -0.86
CA ARG A 121 -10.31 -2.07 0.52
C ARG A 121 -9.01 -2.79 0.78
N VAL A 122 -8.13 -2.16 1.54
CA VAL A 122 -6.93 -2.77 2.12
C VAL A 122 -7.16 -2.86 3.62
N VAL A 123 -7.06 -4.05 4.19
CA VAL A 123 -7.25 -4.29 5.63
C VAL A 123 -6.02 -5.02 6.17
N VAL A 124 -5.32 -4.38 7.10
CA VAL A 124 -4.20 -4.98 7.84
C VAL A 124 -4.75 -5.79 9.01
N SER A 125 -4.23 -7.00 9.23
CA SER A 125 -4.63 -7.85 10.37
C SER A 125 -4.30 -7.19 11.71
N ALA A 126 -5.00 -7.60 12.77
CA ALA A 126 -4.81 -7.02 14.11
C ALA A 126 -3.36 -7.12 14.60
N ASP A 127 -2.68 -8.22 14.27
CA ASP A 127 -1.27 -8.49 14.58
C ASP A 127 -0.27 -7.79 13.64
N GLY A 128 -0.75 -7.09 12.60
CA GLY A 128 0.08 -6.38 11.64
C GLY A 128 0.90 -7.25 10.67
N LYS A 129 0.73 -8.58 10.72
CA LYS A 129 1.57 -9.54 9.97
C LYS A 129 1.04 -9.86 8.58
N SER A 130 -0.21 -9.54 8.29
CA SER A 130 -0.82 -9.77 6.98
C SER A 130 -1.75 -8.62 6.60
N ARG A 131 -2.08 -8.53 5.32
CA ARG A 131 -3.17 -7.68 4.85
C ARG A 131 -3.98 -8.37 3.77
N THR A 132 -5.26 -8.03 3.72
CA THR A 132 -6.17 -8.47 2.66
C THR A 132 -6.60 -7.27 1.81
N VAL A 133 -6.47 -7.42 0.49
CA VAL A 133 -6.92 -6.46 -0.50
C VAL A 133 -8.11 -7.05 -1.24
N THR A 134 -9.28 -6.45 -1.06
CA THR A 134 -10.47 -6.81 -1.84
C THR A 134 -10.72 -5.75 -2.89
N THR A 135 -10.74 -6.13 -4.16
CA THR A 135 -10.94 -5.21 -5.29
C THR A 135 -12.16 -5.65 -6.09
N SER A 136 -12.99 -4.70 -6.48
CA SER A 136 -14.08 -4.89 -7.44
C SER A 136 -13.92 -3.86 -8.55
N GLY A 137 -14.03 -4.31 -9.79
CA GLY A 137 -13.85 -3.45 -10.95
C GLY A 137 -14.32 -4.12 -12.22
N THR A 138 -13.86 -3.57 -13.33
CA THR A 138 -14.18 -4.06 -14.66
C THR A 138 -12.88 -4.30 -15.42
N ASP A 139 -12.76 -5.42 -16.13
CA ASP A 139 -11.63 -5.67 -17.01
C ASP A 139 -11.74 -4.90 -18.34
N ALA A 140 -10.74 -5.05 -19.21
CA ALA A 140 -10.69 -4.38 -20.51
C ALA A 140 -11.85 -4.77 -21.46
N GLU A 141 -12.51 -5.91 -21.21
CA GLU A 141 -13.64 -6.41 -22.00
C GLU A 141 -15.00 -5.96 -21.43
N GLY A 142 -15.00 -5.18 -20.35
CA GLY A 142 -16.24 -4.71 -19.72
C GLY A 142 -16.84 -5.70 -18.72
N LYS A 143 -16.16 -6.81 -18.41
CA LYS A 143 -16.66 -7.83 -17.47
C LYS A 143 -16.31 -7.46 -16.03
N LYS A 144 -17.28 -7.64 -15.13
CA LYS A 144 -17.07 -7.42 -13.70
C LYS A 144 -16.10 -8.46 -13.14
N ILE A 145 -15.09 -7.98 -12.43
CA ILE A 145 -14.10 -8.81 -11.74
C ILE A 145 -14.09 -8.50 -10.24
N LYS A 146 -13.79 -9.53 -9.46
CA LYS A 146 -13.56 -9.41 -8.02
C LYS A 146 -12.35 -10.23 -7.62
N ASN A 147 -11.44 -9.59 -6.89
CA ASN A 147 -10.25 -10.22 -6.35
C ASN A 147 -10.24 -10.10 -4.82
N MET A 148 -9.69 -11.12 -4.16
CA MET A 148 -9.32 -11.09 -2.74
C MET A 148 -7.88 -11.56 -2.65
N VAL A 149 -6.97 -10.62 -2.44
CA VAL A 149 -5.53 -10.89 -2.45
C VAL A 149 -4.99 -10.73 -1.04
N VAL A 150 -4.29 -11.73 -0.56
CA VAL A 150 -3.66 -11.73 0.76
C VAL A 150 -2.16 -11.53 0.60
N TYR A 151 -1.58 -10.69 1.44
CA TYR A 151 -0.15 -10.48 1.53
C TYR A 151 0.31 -10.72 2.96
N ASP A 152 1.50 -11.29 3.10
CA ASP A 152 2.21 -11.36 4.37
C ASP A 152 3.21 -10.19 4.43
N LYS A 153 3.40 -9.62 5.62
CA LYS A 153 4.44 -8.61 5.86
C LYS A 153 5.81 -9.31 5.87
N GLN A 154 6.78 -8.73 5.19
CA GLN A 154 8.16 -9.22 5.14
C GLN A 154 8.98 -8.76 6.36
#